data_AF-A0A1C5R545-F1
#
_entry.id   AF-A0A1C5R545-F1
#
_cell.length_a   1.000
_cell.length_b   1.000
_cell.length_c   1.000
_cell.angle_alpha   90.00
_cell.angle_beta   90.00
_cell.angle_gamma   90.00
#
_symmetry.space_group_name_H-M   'P 1'
#
loop_
_entity.id
_entity.type
_entity.pdbx_description
1 polymer ?
#
loop_
_entity_poly.entity_id
_entity_poly.type
_entity_poly.pdbx_seq_one_letter_code
_entity_poly.pdbx_strand_id
1 'polypeptide(L)'
;MGYEEDTQARAARRKKRKRRQRTMGFLILFLMILVIAGAICFVILGNDGDNLELVKNRLGTVGETASGWIQSVRDSLPDGVKEKLPAGWFETETESETETETQSETETEDHSDEEAAQLIAQADSMAVSYDYDGAAELLKASPLYAVRTDLQQKVTDYEAQKAACVAITPEEVTHIFYHTLVVDPSKAFNPDLDGYAGWQQWMTTVSEFDEITQEMYDRGYVLVSIHDLINKKTNEDGSVTIEPNTIYLPEGKKAFVLSLDDLSYYHTYDNHGVASKIVLDENGKPTCEYVQDDGTVVTGAYDAVPRLDAFMEEHPDGCYKGARGIIALTGYNGILGYRTDGTYSKDHNTNSDVYYQDDLQSEWLAKHPDFNWEKECADARAVADAMKADGWEFASHTWGHKNVGETDYDDLVRDTERWFEYVSPLIGETDAIIFAHGADIASNGYTSDNAKYEYFKSKGFDIYCPVDSEPYTTTVTSEYLHQGRRDLDGYRIYNDAISENPMAADLFDASKVLDPDRPLPVPDL
;
A
#
# COMPACT_ATOMS: atom_id res chain seq x y z
N MET A 1 30.81 -0.64 28.61
CA MET A 1 31.37 -0.97 27.27
C MET A 1 30.32 -1.00 26.16
N GLY A 2 29.01 -1.11 26.42
CA GLY A 2 27.99 -1.27 25.36
C GLY A 2 27.48 0.00 24.64
N TYR A 3 27.80 1.22 25.09
CA TYR A 3 27.25 2.46 24.48
C TYR A 3 28.07 2.95 23.26
N GLU A 4 29.39 2.72 23.28
CA GLU A 4 30.28 3.10 22.17
C GLU A 4 30.26 2.09 21.01
N GLU A 5 30.01 0.80 21.28
CA GLU A 5 29.82 -0.21 20.23
C GLU A 5 28.48 -0.02 19.49
N ASP A 6 27.41 0.33 20.19
CA ASP A 6 26.10 0.60 19.59
C ASP A 6 26.11 1.88 18.73
N THR A 7 26.78 2.95 19.19
CA THR A 7 26.93 4.18 18.39
C THR A 7 27.77 3.98 17.13
N GLN A 8 28.81 3.13 17.16
CA GLN A 8 29.57 2.77 15.97
C GLN A 8 28.78 1.87 15.00
N ALA A 9 27.98 0.93 15.52
CA ALA A 9 27.08 0.11 14.71
C ALA A 9 26.00 0.96 14.02
N ARG A 10 25.39 1.92 14.72
CA ARG A 10 24.42 2.88 14.16
C ARG A 10 25.04 3.78 13.09
N ALA A 11 26.28 4.24 13.29
CA ALA A 11 27.01 5.03 12.29
C ALA A 11 27.35 4.23 11.03
N ALA A 12 27.71 2.94 11.16
CA ALA A 12 27.95 2.04 10.04
C ALA A 12 26.66 1.75 9.24
N ARG A 13 25.53 1.54 9.93
CA ARG A 13 24.19 1.36 9.32
C ARG A 13 23.75 2.60 8.55
N ARG A 14 23.95 3.81 9.09
CA ARG A 14 23.68 5.09 8.38
C ARG A 14 24.52 5.25 7.10
N LYS A 15 25.77 4.78 7.11
CA LYS A 15 26.66 4.84 5.93
C LYS A 15 26.27 3.81 4.85
N LYS A 16 25.74 2.65 5.26
CA LYS A 16 25.16 1.62 4.36
C LYS A 16 23.83 2.10 3.76
N ARG A 17 22.96 2.75 4.55
CA ARG A 17 21.71 3.39 4.12
C ARG A 17 21.94 4.47 3.05
N LYS A 18 22.88 5.38 3.27
CA LYS A 18 23.24 6.42 2.27
C LYS A 18 23.84 5.87 0.97
N ARG A 19 24.49 4.70 1.01
CA ARG A 19 24.97 4.02 -0.20
C ARG A 19 23.82 3.37 -0.96
N ARG A 20 22.92 2.65 -0.27
CA ARG A 20 21.73 2.02 -0.88
C ARG A 20 20.76 3.04 -1.47
N GLN A 21 20.46 4.13 -0.76
CA GLN A 21 19.59 5.22 -1.25
C GLN A 21 20.16 5.90 -2.51
N ARG A 22 21.49 6.06 -2.60
CA ARG A 22 22.13 6.59 -3.81
C ARG A 22 21.99 5.64 -5.00
N THR A 23 22.25 4.35 -4.82
CA THR A 23 22.06 3.35 -5.90
C THR A 23 20.60 3.20 -6.31
N MET A 24 19.66 3.28 -5.38
CA MET A 24 18.22 3.19 -5.68
C MET A 24 17.70 4.44 -6.42
N GLY A 25 18.14 5.63 -6.00
CA GLY A 25 17.82 6.89 -6.68
C GLY A 25 18.37 6.97 -8.11
N PHE A 26 19.53 6.36 -8.38
CA PHE A 26 20.06 6.24 -9.75
C PHE A 26 19.21 5.29 -10.61
N LEU A 27 18.72 4.17 -10.04
CA LEU A 27 17.88 3.21 -10.74
C LEU A 27 16.51 3.81 -11.12
N ILE A 28 15.89 4.54 -10.18
CA ILE A 28 14.60 5.21 -10.37
C ILE A 28 14.71 6.33 -11.42
N LEU A 29 15.77 7.14 -11.37
CA LEU A 29 16.02 8.18 -12.37
C LEU A 29 16.24 7.59 -13.77
N PHE A 30 16.90 6.44 -13.87
CA PHE A 30 17.11 5.73 -15.13
C PHE A 30 15.79 5.18 -15.70
N LEU A 31 14.95 4.59 -14.85
CA LEU A 31 13.60 4.13 -15.23
C LEU A 31 12.70 5.28 -15.71
N MET A 32 12.72 6.45 -15.04
CA MET A 32 11.97 7.62 -15.50
C MET A 32 12.43 8.13 -16.87
N ILE A 33 13.74 8.11 -17.15
CA ILE A 33 14.28 8.52 -18.46
C ILE A 33 13.81 7.57 -19.57
N LEU A 34 13.75 6.26 -19.30
CA LEU A 34 13.25 5.26 -20.26
C LEU A 34 11.75 5.41 -20.53
N VAL A 35 10.95 5.70 -19.50
CA VAL A 35 9.51 5.96 -19.66
C VAL A 35 9.26 7.24 -20.45
N ILE A 36 10.03 8.31 -20.21
CA ILE A 36 9.94 9.56 -20.98
C ILE A 36 10.36 9.33 -22.44
N ALA A 37 11.42 8.56 -22.68
CA ALA A 37 11.84 8.21 -24.05
C ALA A 37 10.78 7.36 -24.78
N GLY A 38 10.15 6.40 -24.10
CA GLY A 38 9.05 5.59 -24.63
C GLY A 38 7.80 6.42 -24.95
N ALA A 39 7.44 7.37 -24.09
CA ALA A 39 6.33 8.29 -24.31
C ALA A 39 6.58 9.25 -25.49
N ILE A 40 7.81 9.73 -25.66
CA ILE A 40 8.20 10.55 -26.81
C ILE A 40 8.11 9.75 -28.12
N CYS A 41 8.55 8.48 -28.12
CA CYS A 41 8.38 7.59 -29.26
C CYS A 41 6.90 7.33 -29.59
N PHE A 42 6.04 7.17 -28.58
CA PHE A 42 4.61 6.95 -28.77
C PHE A 42 3.89 8.19 -29.32
N VAL A 43 4.25 9.40 -28.88
CA VAL A 43 3.66 10.65 -29.38
C VAL A 43 4.14 11.01 -30.79
N ILE A 44 5.41 10.69 -31.14
CA ILE A 44 5.96 10.95 -32.49
C ILE A 44 5.44 9.94 -33.53
N LEU A 45 5.12 8.71 -33.14
CA LEU A 45 4.72 7.62 -34.04
C LEU A 45 3.22 7.27 -33.99
N GLY A 46 2.48 7.83 -33.04
CA GLY A 46 1.09 7.49 -32.75
C GLY A 46 0.11 8.60 -33.09
N ASN A 47 0.13 9.13 -34.32
CA ASN A 47 -1.09 9.65 -34.94
C ASN A 47 -0.92 9.78 -36.46
N ASP A 48 -1.91 9.28 -37.20
CA ASP A 48 -2.10 9.30 -38.66
C ASP A 48 -1.70 8.02 -39.43
N GLY A 49 -2.72 7.19 -39.66
CA GLY A 49 -2.67 5.85 -40.27
C GLY A 49 -2.40 5.76 -41.77
N ASP A 50 -1.94 6.83 -42.44
CA ASP A 50 -1.70 6.84 -43.89
C ASP A 50 -0.21 6.76 -44.31
N ASN A 51 0.74 6.72 -43.36
CA ASN A 51 2.18 6.75 -43.67
C ASN A 51 2.89 5.37 -43.65
N LEU A 52 2.17 4.28 -43.39
CA LEU A 52 2.80 2.95 -43.21
C LEU A 52 3.32 2.33 -44.52
N GLU A 53 2.74 2.66 -45.68
CA GLU A 53 3.26 2.23 -47.00
C GLU A 53 4.44 3.09 -47.50
N LEU A 54 4.52 4.36 -47.10
CA LEU A 54 5.63 5.24 -47.47
C LEU A 54 6.91 4.89 -46.69
N VAL A 55 6.76 4.46 -45.44
CA VAL A 55 7.85 4.02 -44.55
C VAL A 55 8.40 2.66 -44.96
N LYS A 56 7.55 1.71 -45.36
CA LYS A 56 8.00 0.41 -45.92
C LYS A 56 8.81 0.58 -47.21
N ASN A 57 8.48 1.56 -48.05
CA ASN A 57 9.21 1.84 -49.28
C ASN A 57 10.49 2.68 -49.09
N ARG A 58 10.67 3.37 -47.94
CA ARG A 58 11.92 4.11 -47.62
C ARG A 58 12.90 3.34 -46.74
N LEU A 59 12.44 2.37 -45.94
CA LEU A 59 13.31 1.49 -45.16
C LEU A 59 13.83 0.28 -45.97
N GLY A 60 13.27 0.03 -47.16
CA GLY A 60 13.65 -1.09 -48.03
C GLY A 60 14.96 -0.93 -48.78
N THR A 61 15.59 0.25 -48.77
CA THR A 61 16.86 0.48 -49.48
C THR A 61 17.57 1.67 -48.84
N VAL A 62 18.55 1.43 -47.98
CA VAL A 62 19.85 2.13 -47.86
C VAL A 62 20.58 1.46 -46.69
N GLY A 63 21.56 0.62 -46.99
CA GLY A 63 22.63 0.31 -46.06
C GLY A 63 23.68 1.40 -46.21
N GLU A 64 23.79 2.33 -45.27
CA GLU A 64 24.90 3.30 -45.21
C GLU A 64 25.31 3.57 -43.76
N THR A 65 26.63 3.67 -43.58
CA THR A 65 27.37 3.75 -42.31
C THR A 65 27.11 5.03 -41.51
N ALA A 66 27.28 4.96 -40.18
CA ALA A 66 27.08 6.05 -39.21
C ALA A 66 27.77 7.39 -39.56
N SER A 67 28.84 7.36 -40.36
CA SER A 67 29.53 8.54 -40.88
C SER A 67 28.66 9.45 -41.73
N GLY A 68 27.69 8.91 -42.50
CA GLY A 68 26.81 9.72 -43.36
C GLY A 68 25.77 10.52 -42.58
N TRP A 69 25.26 9.95 -41.48
CA TRP A 69 24.28 10.61 -40.61
C TRP A 69 24.91 11.75 -39.81
N ILE A 70 26.10 11.54 -39.26
CA ILE A 70 26.86 12.55 -38.50
C ILE A 70 27.16 13.79 -39.36
N GLN A 71 27.47 13.60 -40.65
CA GLN A 71 27.72 14.69 -41.58
C GLN A 71 26.44 15.48 -41.92
N SER A 72 25.31 14.79 -42.12
CA SER A 72 23.99 15.41 -42.35
C SER A 72 23.54 16.28 -41.16
N VAL A 73 23.80 15.83 -39.93
CA VAL A 73 23.49 16.57 -38.70
C VAL A 73 24.36 17.82 -38.58
N ARG A 74 25.65 17.74 -38.92
CA ARG A 74 26.55 18.91 -38.93
C ARG A 74 26.07 19.98 -39.91
N ASP A 75 25.65 19.60 -41.11
CA ASP A 75 25.26 20.54 -42.16
C ASP A 75 23.91 21.23 -41.87
N SER A 76 23.07 20.60 -41.05
CA SER A 76 21.75 21.10 -40.65
C SER A 76 21.78 22.14 -39.51
N LEU A 77 22.94 22.38 -38.89
CA LEU A 77 23.07 23.31 -37.76
C LEU A 77 23.29 24.77 -38.21
N PRO A 78 22.72 25.77 -37.50
CA PRO A 78 23.01 27.19 -37.74
C PRO A 78 24.48 27.53 -37.44
N ASP A 79 25.08 28.44 -38.23
CA ASP A 79 26.54 28.70 -38.18
C ASP A 79 27.05 29.22 -36.82
N GLY A 80 26.21 29.95 -36.07
CA GLY A 80 26.56 30.41 -34.71
C GLY A 80 26.62 29.30 -33.65
N VAL A 81 26.09 28.10 -33.95
CA VAL A 81 26.20 26.90 -33.10
C VAL A 81 27.44 26.09 -33.47
N LYS A 82 27.80 26.05 -34.76
CA LYS A 82 29.01 25.36 -35.26
C LYS A 82 30.30 25.92 -34.64
N GLU A 83 30.37 27.23 -34.41
CA GLU A 83 31.54 27.90 -33.80
C GLU A 83 31.70 27.66 -32.29
N LYS A 84 30.67 27.16 -31.60
CA LYS A 84 30.69 26.93 -30.15
C LYS A 84 30.94 25.47 -29.74
N LEU A 85 31.02 24.56 -30.73
CA LEU A 85 31.28 23.15 -30.47
C LEU A 85 32.78 22.89 -30.27
N PRO A 86 33.19 22.11 -29.27
CA PRO A 86 34.59 21.76 -29.06
C PRO A 86 35.21 21.04 -30.27
N ALA A 87 36.50 21.28 -30.54
CA ALA A 87 37.22 20.58 -31.60
C ALA A 87 37.23 19.05 -31.33
N GLY A 88 36.89 18.25 -32.35
CA GLY A 88 36.78 16.79 -32.25
C GLY A 88 35.36 16.23 -32.12
N TRP A 89 34.32 17.08 -31.96
CA TRP A 89 32.92 16.64 -31.79
C TRP A 89 32.31 15.84 -32.95
N PHE A 90 32.96 15.83 -34.12
CA PHE A 90 32.50 15.12 -35.31
C PHE A 90 33.61 14.25 -35.93
N GLU A 91 34.68 13.97 -35.19
CA GLU A 91 35.74 13.06 -35.65
C GLU A 91 35.50 11.67 -35.08
N THR A 92 35.30 10.68 -35.95
CA THR A 92 35.28 9.27 -35.58
C THR A 92 36.71 8.75 -35.62
N GLU A 93 37.24 8.25 -34.50
CA GLU A 93 38.51 7.52 -34.49
C GLU A 93 38.40 6.30 -35.43
N THR A 94 39.36 6.17 -36.34
CA THR A 94 39.43 5.07 -37.29
C THR A 94 40.29 3.97 -36.66
N GLU A 95 39.65 3.04 -35.95
CA GLU A 95 40.26 1.75 -35.65
C GLU A 95 40.14 0.82 -36.86
N SER A 96 41.24 0.14 -37.18
CA SER A 96 41.39 -0.67 -38.39
C SER A 96 40.54 -1.93 -38.33
N GLU A 97 39.81 -2.18 -39.41
CA GLU A 97 39.02 -3.38 -39.69
C GLU A 97 39.85 -4.66 -39.63
N THR A 98 39.97 -5.29 -38.45
CA THR A 98 40.18 -6.75 -38.33
C THR A 98 39.70 -7.37 -37.00
N GLU A 99 38.83 -6.69 -36.23
CA GLU A 99 38.26 -7.23 -34.97
C GLU A 99 36.71 -7.16 -34.89
N THR A 100 36.03 -6.74 -35.95
CA THR A 100 34.63 -6.28 -35.90
C THR A 100 33.56 -7.38 -35.81
N GLU A 101 33.85 -8.63 -36.17
CA GLU A 101 32.88 -9.73 -35.99
C GLU A 101 32.80 -10.20 -34.54
N THR A 102 33.91 -10.14 -33.78
CA THR A 102 33.92 -10.60 -32.39
C THR A 102 33.34 -9.56 -31.44
N GLN A 103 33.61 -8.25 -31.63
CA GLN A 103 33.10 -7.20 -30.73
C GLN A 103 31.58 -6.98 -30.82
N SER A 104 30.98 -7.09 -32.01
CA SER A 104 29.52 -6.94 -32.20
C SER A 104 28.71 -8.11 -31.59
N GLU A 105 29.22 -9.34 -31.67
CA GLU A 105 28.62 -10.48 -30.97
C GLU A 105 28.83 -10.38 -29.45
N THR A 106 29.99 -9.89 -29.00
CA THR A 106 30.28 -9.76 -27.56
C THR A 106 29.43 -8.68 -26.89
N GLU A 107 29.19 -7.52 -27.52
CA GLU A 107 28.32 -6.46 -26.97
C GLU A 107 26.84 -6.88 -26.94
N THR A 108 26.38 -7.65 -27.94
CA THR A 108 24.99 -8.16 -27.96
C THR A 108 24.77 -9.32 -26.98
N GLU A 109 25.76 -10.20 -26.77
CA GLU A 109 25.76 -11.18 -25.68
C GLU A 109 25.76 -10.50 -24.30
N ASP A 110 26.64 -9.51 -24.08
CA ASP A 110 26.79 -8.80 -22.79
C ASP A 110 25.51 -8.02 -22.41
N HIS A 111 24.86 -7.37 -23.38
CA HIS A 111 23.54 -6.76 -23.18
C HIS A 111 22.44 -7.78 -22.87
N SER A 112 22.47 -8.96 -23.51
CA SER A 112 21.50 -10.04 -23.22
C SER A 112 21.71 -10.68 -21.84
N ASP A 113 22.97 -10.72 -21.38
CA ASP A 113 23.34 -11.20 -20.05
C ASP A 113 22.87 -10.23 -18.96
N GLU A 114 23.06 -8.93 -19.16
CA GLU A 114 22.59 -7.91 -18.22
C GLU A 114 21.05 -7.90 -18.13
N GLU A 115 20.36 -7.97 -19.27
CA GLU A 115 18.89 -8.04 -19.30
C GLU A 115 18.36 -9.31 -18.60
N ALA A 116 18.94 -10.48 -18.90
CA ALA A 116 18.59 -11.72 -18.23
C ALA A 116 18.83 -11.66 -16.71
N ALA A 117 19.96 -11.07 -16.28
CA ALA A 117 20.27 -10.90 -14.86
C ALA A 117 19.26 -9.97 -14.16
N GLN A 118 18.82 -8.90 -14.81
CA GLN A 118 17.81 -7.99 -14.28
C GLN A 118 16.44 -8.69 -14.16
N LEU A 119 16.03 -9.44 -15.17
CA LEU A 119 14.80 -10.24 -15.15
C LEU A 119 14.81 -11.27 -14.02
N ILE A 120 15.91 -12.02 -13.88
CA ILE A 120 16.09 -12.99 -12.79
C ILE A 120 16.04 -12.28 -11.43
N ALA A 121 16.70 -11.14 -11.27
CA ALA A 121 16.69 -10.40 -10.00
C ALA A 121 15.28 -9.92 -9.63
N GLN A 122 14.48 -9.48 -10.61
CA GLN A 122 13.09 -9.10 -10.40
C GLN A 122 12.23 -10.32 -10.04
N ALA A 123 12.36 -11.43 -10.77
CA ALA A 123 11.64 -12.67 -10.49
C ALA A 123 12.02 -13.26 -9.12
N ASP A 124 13.29 -13.21 -8.74
CA ASP A 124 13.75 -13.63 -7.41
C ASP A 124 13.14 -12.75 -6.31
N SER A 125 13.00 -11.43 -6.53
CA SER A 125 12.32 -10.55 -5.58
C SER A 125 10.85 -10.91 -5.40
N MET A 126 10.15 -11.27 -6.48
CA MET A 126 8.74 -11.73 -6.44
C MET A 126 8.61 -13.06 -5.69
N ALA A 127 9.52 -14.01 -5.97
CA ALA A 127 9.53 -15.33 -5.33
C ALA A 127 9.85 -15.27 -3.83
N VAL A 128 10.62 -14.28 -3.36
CA VAL A 128 10.85 -14.06 -1.91
C VAL A 128 9.55 -13.72 -1.18
N SER A 129 8.64 -12.96 -1.81
CA SER A 129 7.28 -12.71 -1.32
C SER A 129 6.28 -13.77 -1.79
N TYR A 130 6.73 -14.99 -2.10
CA TYR A 130 5.89 -16.13 -2.50
C TYR A 130 5.10 -15.98 -3.81
N ASP A 131 5.39 -14.97 -4.64
CA ASP A 131 4.78 -14.83 -5.96
C ASP A 131 5.52 -15.69 -7.00
N TYR A 132 5.49 -17.01 -6.78
CA TYR A 132 6.17 -17.96 -7.66
C TYR A 132 5.59 -17.99 -9.07
N ASP A 133 4.27 -17.82 -9.19
CA ASP A 133 3.59 -17.77 -10.48
C ASP A 133 3.97 -16.50 -11.24
N GLY A 134 3.87 -15.32 -10.60
CA GLY A 134 4.27 -14.05 -11.21
C GLY A 134 5.75 -14.03 -11.58
N ALA A 135 6.62 -14.58 -10.73
CA ALA A 135 8.04 -14.74 -11.03
C ALA A 135 8.26 -15.61 -12.28
N ALA A 136 7.57 -16.74 -12.40
CA ALA A 136 7.67 -17.62 -13.55
C ALA A 136 7.10 -16.99 -14.84
N GLU A 137 5.97 -16.29 -14.73
CA GLU A 137 5.32 -15.59 -15.83
C GLU A 137 6.18 -14.45 -16.36
N LEU A 138 6.80 -13.66 -15.48
CA LEU A 138 7.73 -12.60 -15.84
C LEU A 138 8.87 -13.14 -16.71
N LEU A 139 9.50 -14.25 -16.30
CA LEU A 139 10.58 -14.85 -17.07
C LEU A 139 10.08 -15.44 -18.39
N LYS A 140 8.94 -16.14 -18.39
CA LYS A 140 8.32 -16.74 -19.60
C LYS A 140 7.91 -15.69 -20.64
N ALA A 141 7.57 -14.48 -20.21
CA ALA A 141 7.18 -13.38 -21.10
C ALA A 141 8.38 -12.77 -21.85
N SER A 142 9.62 -12.98 -21.38
CA SER A 142 10.81 -12.46 -22.05
C SER A 142 11.09 -13.22 -23.35
N PRO A 143 11.43 -12.51 -24.45
CA PRO A 143 11.93 -13.15 -25.68
C PRO A 143 13.17 -14.01 -25.46
N LEU A 144 13.96 -13.72 -24.41
CA LEU A 144 15.17 -14.46 -24.05
C LEU A 144 14.85 -15.88 -23.53
N TYR A 145 13.64 -16.12 -23.02
CA TYR A 145 13.26 -17.38 -22.38
C TYR A 145 13.46 -18.62 -23.27
N ALA A 146 13.20 -18.49 -24.58
CA ALA A 146 13.32 -19.62 -25.51
C ALA A 146 14.77 -20.09 -25.73
N VAL A 147 15.74 -19.21 -25.51
CA VAL A 147 17.16 -19.45 -25.82
C VAL A 147 18.05 -19.51 -24.58
N ARG A 148 17.56 -19.02 -23.44
CA ARG A 148 18.28 -18.96 -22.17
C ARG A 148 17.90 -20.09 -21.22
N THR A 149 18.87 -20.97 -20.97
CA THR A 149 18.67 -22.13 -20.07
C THR A 149 18.61 -21.74 -18.59
N ASP A 150 19.26 -20.64 -18.19
CA ASP A 150 19.18 -20.08 -16.84
C ASP A 150 17.78 -19.54 -16.51
N LEU A 151 17.12 -18.85 -17.45
CA LEU A 151 15.73 -18.45 -17.29
C LEU A 151 14.78 -19.65 -17.16
N GLN A 152 14.95 -20.67 -18.01
CA GLN A 152 14.17 -21.92 -17.95
C GLN A 152 14.39 -22.67 -16.63
N GLN A 153 15.62 -22.69 -16.13
CA GLN A 153 15.95 -23.30 -14.85
C GLN A 153 15.28 -22.55 -13.70
N LYS A 154 15.34 -21.21 -13.68
CA LYS A 154 14.67 -20.40 -12.65
C LYS A 154 13.16 -20.64 -12.60
N VAL A 155 12.51 -20.72 -13.76
CA VAL A 155 11.07 -21.08 -13.81
C VAL A 155 10.81 -22.46 -13.22
N THR A 156 11.65 -23.46 -13.56
CA THR A 156 11.55 -24.80 -12.98
C THR A 156 11.71 -24.76 -11.45
N ASP A 157 12.64 -23.94 -10.94
CA ASP A 157 12.88 -23.78 -9.51
C ASP A 157 11.69 -23.14 -8.79
N TYR A 158 11.05 -22.12 -9.37
CA TYR A 158 9.85 -21.49 -8.80
C TYR A 158 8.65 -22.44 -8.79
N GLU A 159 8.44 -23.19 -9.88
CA GLU A 159 7.38 -24.20 -9.95
C GLU A 159 7.59 -25.31 -8.90
N ALA A 160 8.84 -25.72 -8.66
CA ALA A 160 9.18 -26.68 -7.61
C ALA A 160 8.99 -26.12 -6.20
N GLN A 161 9.33 -24.85 -5.96
CA GLN A 161 9.10 -24.18 -4.68
C GLN A 161 7.60 -24.08 -4.37
N LYS A 162 6.78 -23.66 -5.34
CA LYS A 162 5.32 -23.64 -5.20
C LYS A 162 4.76 -25.03 -4.93
N ALA A 163 5.24 -26.05 -5.65
CA ALA A 163 4.78 -27.43 -5.46
C ALA A 163 5.13 -28.01 -4.07
N ALA A 164 6.13 -27.45 -3.38
CA ALA A 164 6.50 -27.82 -2.02
C ALA A 164 5.72 -27.06 -0.93
N CYS A 165 4.93 -26.04 -1.30
CA CYS A 165 4.12 -25.27 -0.37
C CYS A 165 2.91 -26.05 0.13
N VAL A 166 2.41 -25.64 1.30
CA VAL A 166 1.18 -26.12 1.93
C VAL A 166 0.05 -25.17 1.57
N ALA A 167 -1.12 -25.74 1.25
CA ALA A 167 -2.34 -25.01 1.02
C ALA A 167 -2.88 -24.43 2.34
N ILE A 168 -3.30 -23.17 2.31
CA ILE A 168 -4.00 -22.47 3.39
C ILE A 168 -5.35 -22.03 2.84
N THR A 169 -6.43 -22.51 3.44
CA THR A 169 -7.79 -22.12 3.03
C THR A 169 -8.25 -20.86 3.77
N PRO A 170 -9.27 -20.14 3.27
CA PRO A 170 -9.75 -18.91 3.91
C PRO A 170 -10.15 -19.08 5.38
N GLU A 171 -10.64 -20.26 5.75
CA GLU A 171 -11.02 -20.63 7.12
C GLU A 171 -9.83 -20.81 8.08
N GLU A 172 -8.60 -20.86 7.57
CA GLU A 172 -7.35 -20.94 8.35
C GLU A 172 -6.66 -19.58 8.48
N VAL A 173 -7.27 -18.52 7.93
CA VAL A 173 -6.71 -17.17 7.93
C VAL A 173 -7.38 -16.32 9.01
N THR A 174 -6.58 -15.88 9.98
CA THR A 174 -7.05 -14.96 11.03
C THR A 174 -7.00 -13.51 10.53
N HIS A 175 -7.87 -12.65 11.05
CA HIS A 175 -7.89 -11.23 10.70
C HIS A 175 -7.71 -10.40 11.99
N ILE A 176 -6.64 -9.62 12.05
CA ILE A 176 -6.33 -8.72 13.17
C ILE A 176 -6.55 -7.26 12.77
N PHE A 177 -6.82 -6.39 13.73
CA PHE A 177 -6.92 -4.97 13.45
C PHE A 177 -6.35 -4.07 14.54
N TYR A 178 -5.99 -2.87 14.13
CA TYR A 178 -5.59 -1.76 14.99
C TYR A 178 -6.32 -0.48 14.57
N HIS A 179 -6.26 0.52 15.43
CA HIS A 179 -6.54 1.91 15.07
C HIS A 179 -5.23 2.64 14.77
N THR A 180 -5.26 3.97 14.72
CA THR A 180 -4.04 4.79 14.79
C THR A 180 -3.21 4.45 16.03
N LEU A 181 -1.89 4.48 15.90
CA LEU A 181 -0.97 4.14 16.99
C LEU A 181 -0.66 5.33 17.89
N VAL A 182 -0.62 5.07 19.20
CA VAL A 182 -0.15 6.02 20.21
C VAL A 182 1.38 6.11 20.19
N VAL A 183 1.89 7.31 19.85
CA VAL A 183 3.32 7.64 19.87
C VAL A 183 3.75 8.07 21.27
N ASP A 184 2.92 8.84 21.96
CA ASP A 184 3.18 9.35 23.31
C ASP A 184 2.10 8.89 24.29
N PRO A 185 2.34 7.79 25.02
CA PRO A 185 1.43 7.26 26.03
C PRO A 185 1.06 8.29 27.12
N SER A 186 1.97 9.22 27.46
CA SER A 186 1.71 10.21 28.50
C SER A 186 0.64 11.24 28.10
N LYS A 187 0.50 11.48 26.80
CA LYS A 187 -0.53 12.35 26.22
C LYS A 187 -1.82 11.58 25.97
N ALA A 188 -1.73 10.41 25.34
CA ALA A 188 -2.88 9.57 25.02
C ALA A 188 -3.65 9.11 26.26
N PHE A 189 -2.92 8.73 27.32
CA PHE A 189 -3.48 8.20 28.56
C PHE A 189 -3.44 9.25 29.67
N ASN A 190 -3.78 10.49 29.33
CA ASN A 190 -3.93 11.56 30.31
C ASN A 190 -5.36 11.54 30.90
N PRO A 191 -5.55 11.29 32.21
CA PRO A 191 -6.87 11.23 32.84
C PRO A 191 -7.61 12.58 32.87
N ASP A 192 -6.92 13.68 32.57
CA ASP A 192 -7.52 15.01 32.47
C ASP A 192 -8.14 15.29 31.08
N LEU A 193 -7.94 14.40 30.09
CA LEU A 193 -8.49 14.52 28.74
C LEU A 193 -9.80 13.74 28.58
N ASP A 194 -10.69 14.28 27.74
CA ASP A 194 -11.94 13.62 27.37
C ASP A 194 -11.66 12.29 26.65
N GLY A 195 -12.48 11.27 26.93
CA GLY A 195 -12.32 9.97 26.31
C GLY A 195 -11.15 9.13 26.84
N TYR A 196 -10.47 9.54 27.92
CA TYR A 196 -9.35 8.81 28.54
C TYR A 196 -9.55 7.28 28.64
N ALA A 197 -10.74 6.84 29.08
CA ALA A 197 -11.04 5.41 29.18
C ALA A 197 -11.01 4.72 27.80
N GLY A 198 -11.65 5.31 26.80
CA GLY A 198 -11.66 4.80 25.42
C GLY A 198 -10.27 4.78 24.79
N TRP A 199 -9.45 5.81 25.02
CA TRP A 199 -8.06 5.83 24.55
C TRP A 199 -7.25 4.67 25.13
N GLN A 200 -7.38 4.38 26.42
CA GLN A 200 -6.71 3.21 27.03
C GLN A 200 -7.24 1.87 26.51
N GLN A 201 -8.53 1.80 26.17
CA GLN A 201 -9.17 0.59 25.68
C GLN A 201 -8.79 0.29 24.24
N TRP A 202 -8.99 1.23 23.32
CA TRP A 202 -9.01 0.96 21.89
C TRP A 202 -7.68 1.22 21.18
N MET A 203 -6.77 1.97 21.81
CA MET A 203 -5.54 2.38 21.15
C MET A 203 -4.35 1.50 21.54
N THR A 204 -3.60 1.12 20.52
CA THR A 204 -2.34 0.38 20.62
C THR A 204 -1.18 1.36 20.56
N THR A 205 -0.17 1.16 21.38
CA THR A 205 1.04 1.98 21.34
C THR A 205 1.95 1.54 20.20
N VAL A 206 2.82 2.45 19.77
CA VAL A 206 3.88 2.15 18.81
C VAL A 206 4.74 0.96 19.25
N SER A 207 5.13 0.89 20.54
CA SER A 207 5.94 -0.22 21.06
C SER A 207 5.20 -1.55 21.04
N GLU A 208 3.92 -1.57 21.41
CA GLU A 208 3.09 -2.78 21.34
C GLU A 208 2.98 -3.25 19.89
N PHE A 209 2.71 -2.36 18.94
CA PHE A 209 2.61 -2.70 17.51
C PHE A 209 3.91 -3.27 16.95
N ASP A 210 5.05 -2.63 17.23
CA ASP A 210 6.36 -3.08 16.74
C ASP A 210 6.70 -4.48 17.28
N GLU A 211 6.50 -4.72 18.58
CA GLU A 211 6.80 -6.02 19.22
C GLU A 211 5.82 -7.12 18.78
N ILE A 212 4.52 -6.82 18.65
CA ILE A 212 3.53 -7.76 18.13
C ILE A 212 3.86 -8.15 16.68
N THR A 213 4.21 -7.17 15.84
CA THR A 213 4.57 -7.41 14.42
C THR A 213 5.79 -8.33 14.33
N GLN A 214 6.83 -8.08 15.14
CA GLN A 214 8.02 -8.92 15.19
C GLN A 214 7.70 -10.33 15.69
N GLU A 215 6.92 -10.46 16.77
CA GLU A 215 6.60 -11.77 17.34
C GLU A 215 5.73 -12.62 16.41
N MET A 216 4.77 -12.00 15.71
CA MET A 216 3.99 -12.69 14.67
C MET A 216 4.89 -13.16 13.52
N TYR A 217 5.80 -12.32 13.04
CA TYR A 217 6.76 -12.71 12.00
C TYR A 217 7.64 -13.90 12.45
N ASP A 218 8.20 -13.84 13.66
CA ASP A 218 9.03 -14.91 14.23
C ASP A 218 8.26 -16.22 14.41
N ARG A 219 6.94 -16.14 14.63
CA ARG A 219 6.01 -17.28 14.71
C ARG A 219 5.53 -17.78 13.35
N GLY A 220 6.03 -17.21 12.25
CA GLY A 220 5.78 -17.65 10.89
C GLY A 220 4.51 -17.08 10.25
N TYR A 221 3.92 -16.03 10.81
CA TYR A 221 2.79 -15.35 10.18
C TYR A 221 3.24 -14.54 8.95
N VAL A 222 2.44 -14.61 7.89
CA VAL A 222 2.61 -13.94 6.61
C VAL A 222 1.36 -13.13 6.33
N LEU A 223 1.53 -11.83 6.07
CA LEU A 223 0.46 -10.92 5.73
C LEU A 223 -0.06 -11.22 4.33
N VAL A 224 -1.37 -11.35 4.17
CA VAL A 224 -2.04 -11.60 2.89
C VAL A 224 -3.14 -10.56 2.67
N SER A 225 -3.49 -10.30 1.40
CA SER A 225 -4.66 -9.47 1.10
C SER A 225 -5.95 -10.22 1.46
N ILE A 226 -6.99 -9.51 1.88
CA ILE A 226 -8.31 -10.12 2.05
C ILE A 226 -8.87 -10.63 0.70
N HIS A 227 -8.49 -10.01 -0.41
CA HIS A 227 -8.85 -10.45 -1.76
C HIS A 227 -8.07 -11.68 -2.21
N ASP A 228 -6.92 -12.02 -1.58
CA ASP A 228 -6.22 -13.29 -1.84
C ASP A 228 -7.05 -14.51 -1.37
N LEU A 229 -8.03 -14.30 -0.49
CA LEU A 229 -8.89 -15.36 0.05
C LEU A 229 -10.00 -15.79 -0.90
N ILE A 230 -10.24 -15.04 -1.98
CA ILE A 230 -11.35 -15.28 -2.90
C ILE A 230 -10.95 -15.14 -4.36
N ASN A 231 -11.66 -15.88 -5.22
CA ASN A 231 -11.71 -15.64 -6.65
C ASN A 231 -13.04 -14.98 -6.98
N LYS A 232 -12.97 -13.74 -7.46
CA LYS A 232 -14.15 -12.96 -7.85
C LYS A 232 -14.33 -12.97 -9.37
N LYS A 233 -15.52 -13.30 -9.84
CA LYS A 233 -15.86 -13.32 -11.27
C LYS A 233 -17.10 -12.49 -11.55
N THR A 234 -17.00 -11.53 -12.46
CA THR A 234 -18.16 -10.84 -13.04
C THR A 234 -18.73 -11.67 -14.19
N ASN A 235 -20.00 -12.03 -14.12
CA ASN A 235 -20.73 -12.77 -15.13
C ASN A 235 -21.21 -11.86 -16.27
N GLU A 236 -21.64 -12.45 -17.39
CA GLU A 236 -22.10 -11.71 -18.58
C GLU A 236 -23.31 -10.79 -18.30
N ASP A 237 -24.12 -11.11 -17.28
CA ASP A 237 -25.27 -10.32 -16.85
C ASP A 237 -24.92 -9.21 -15.84
N GLY A 238 -23.64 -9.07 -15.50
CA GLY A 238 -23.13 -8.11 -14.52
C GLY A 238 -23.20 -8.58 -13.07
N SER A 239 -23.76 -9.77 -12.79
CA SER A 239 -23.72 -10.36 -11.45
C SER A 239 -22.29 -10.78 -11.07
N VAL A 240 -21.99 -10.80 -9.77
CA VAL A 240 -20.70 -11.25 -9.24
C VAL A 240 -20.87 -12.64 -8.63
N THR A 241 -19.91 -13.52 -8.88
CA THR A 241 -19.79 -14.83 -8.22
C THR A 241 -18.44 -14.91 -7.52
N ILE A 242 -18.47 -15.37 -6.28
CA ILE A 242 -17.30 -15.48 -5.39
C ILE A 242 -17.03 -16.95 -5.10
N GLU A 243 -15.79 -17.37 -5.21
CA GLU A 243 -15.35 -18.72 -4.85
C GLU A 243 -14.18 -18.63 -3.88
N PRO A 244 -14.03 -19.55 -2.92
CA PRO A 244 -12.86 -19.55 -2.05
C PRO A 244 -11.58 -19.74 -2.89
N ASN A 245 -10.54 -18.99 -2.53
CA ASN A 245 -9.21 -19.16 -3.10
C ASN A 245 -8.26 -19.77 -2.06
N THR A 246 -7.24 -20.47 -2.54
CA THR A 246 -6.23 -21.13 -1.69
C THR A 246 -4.90 -20.42 -1.84
N ILE A 247 -4.31 -20.05 -0.71
CA ILE A 247 -2.96 -19.50 -0.63
C ILE A 247 -1.98 -20.66 -0.46
N TYR A 248 -0.78 -20.54 -1.04
CA TYR A 248 0.27 -21.55 -0.92
C TYR A 248 1.50 -20.93 -0.24
N LEU A 249 1.82 -21.39 0.97
CA LEU A 249 3.00 -20.93 1.73
C LEU A 249 3.90 -22.12 2.09
N PRO A 250 5.21 -21.90 2.32
CA PRO A 250 6.09 -22.95 2.83
C PRO A 250 5.61 -23.58 4.14
N GLU A 251 5.97 -24.84 4.36
CA GLU A 251 5.61 -25.57 5.59
C GLU A 251 5.97 -24.77 6.85
N GLY A 252 5.00 -24.65 7.77
CA GLY A 252 5.15 -23.93 9.04
C GLY A 252 4.79 -22.44 8.99
N LYS A 253 4.61 -21.84 7.81
CA LYS A 253 4.07 -20.48 7.68
C LYS A 253 2.54 -20.49 7.86
N LYS A 254 2.00 -19.36 8.33
CA LYS A 254 0.56 -19.12 8.55
C LYS A 254 0.15 -17.82 7.86
N ALA A 255 -1.10 -17.69 7.43
CA ALA A 255 -1.59 -16.46 6.82
C ALA A 255 -2.40 -15.63 7.82
N PHE A 256 -2.34 -14.30 7.68
CA PHE A 256 -3.25 -13.38 8.38
C PHE A 256 -3.59 -12.17 7.51
N VAL A 257 -4.77 -11.61 7.74
CA VAL A 257 -5.19 -10.30 7.20
C VAL A 257 -5.02 -9.25 8.29
N LEU A 258 -4.61 -8.04 7.87
CA LEU A 258 -4.53 -6.86 8.73
C LEU A 258 -5.49 -5.78 8.23
N SER A 259 -6.33 -5.27 9.12
CA SER A 259 -7.04 -4.00 8.87
C SER A 259 -6.61 -2.88 9.80
N LEU A 260 -6.71 -1.64 9.32
CA LEU A 260 -6.57 -0.43 10.12
C LEU A 260 -7.88 0.34 10.10
N ASP A 261 -8.44 0.57 11.27
CA ASP A 261 -9.70 1.29 11.44
C ASP A 261 -9.41 2.78 11.63
N ASP A 262 -10.08 3.62 10.84
CA ASP A 262 -10.20 5.06 11.09
C ASP A 262 -8.90 5.88 11.11
N LEU A 263 -8.09 5.75 10.05
CA LEU A 263 -6.94 6.63 9.80
C LEU A 263 -7.34 8.02 9.26
N SER A 264 -8.40 8.62 9.78
CA SER A 264 -8.92 9.92 9.36
C SER A 264 -8.33 11.09 10.16
N TYR A 265 -7.69 10.81 11.30
CA TYR A 265 -7.05 11.78 12.20
C TYR A 265 -7.98 12.96 12.52
N TYR A 266 -9.08 12.66 13.22
CA TYR A 266 -10.12 13.63 13.58
C TYR A 266 -9.56 14.78 14.43
N HIS A 267 -10.24 15.93 14.43
CA HIS A 267 -9.87 17.03 15.33
C HIS A 267 -9.89 16.64 16.81
N THR A 268 -10.71 15.66 17.19
CA THR A 268 -10.76 15.13 18.57
C THR A 268 -9.48 14.38 18.96
N TYR A 269 -8.61 14.02 18.00
CA TYR A 269 -7.34 13.36 18.26
C TYR A 269 -6.21 14.35 18.54
N ASP A 270 -6.43 15.65 18.29
CA ASP A 270 -5.44 16.68 18.56
C ASP A 270 -4.98 16.58 20.03
N ASN A 271 -3.66 16.69 20.24
CA ASN A 271 -2.98 16.57 21.53
C ASN A 271 -2.99 15.19 22.22
N HIS A 272 -3.50 14.13 21.60
CA HIS A 272 -3.44 12.77 22.16
C HIS A 272 -2.16 11.99 21.84
N GLY A 273 -1.14 12.65 21.28
CA GLY A 273 0.15 12.00 21.04
C GLY A 273 0.11 10.94 19.94
N VAL A 274 -0.73 11.14 18.93
CA VAL A 274 -0.81 10.34 17.69
C VAL A 274 -0.33 11.16 16.49
N ALA A 275 -0.15 10.53 15.34
CA ALA A 275 0.06 11.23 14.07
C ALA A 275 -1.12 12.17 13.74
N SER A 276 -0.89 13.22 12.96
CA SER A 276 -1.92 14.18 12.53
C SER A 276 -2.43 13.93 11.11
N LYS A 277 -1.61 13.34 10.24
CA LYS A 277 -1.88 13.18 8.80
C LYS A 277 -0.91 12.17 8.19
N ILE A 278 -1.32 11.44 7.15
CA ILE A 278 -0.40 10.70 6.28
C ILE A 278 0.01 11.61 5.11
N VAL A 279 1.31 11.76 4.89
CA VAL A 279 1.90 12.60 3.84
C VAL A 279 2.92 11.80 3.04
N LEU A 280 3.32 12.31 1.88
CA LEU A 280 4.39 11.70 1.08
C LEU A 280 5.75 12.29 1.46
N ASP A 281 6.76 11.44 1.58
CA ASP A 281 8.15 11.86 1.75
C ASP A 281 8.78 12.35 0.42
N GLU A 282 10.07 12.70 0.46
CA GLU A 282 10.81 13.18 -0.72
C GLU A 282 10.93 12.14 -1.87
N ASN A 283 10.67 10.86 -1.58
CA ASN A 283 10.69 9.75 -2.53
C ASN A 283 9.27 9.34 -2.97
N GLY A 284 8.23 10.04 -2.51
CA GLY A 284 6.83 9.70 -2.78
C GLY A 284 6.31 8.54 -1.93
N LYS A 285 6.99 8.17 -0.84
CA LYS A 285 6.57 7.09 0.06
C LYS A 285 5.65 7.61 1.17
N PRO A 286 4.59 6.86 1.55
CA PRO A 286 3.75 7.23 2.69
C PRO A 286 4.55 7.35 3.99
N THR A 287 4.33 8.43 4.72
CA THR A 287 4.88 8.69 6.05
C THR A 287 3.85 9.48 6.88
N CYS A 288 4.09 9.68 8.16
CA CYS A 288 3.17 10.41 9.02
C CYS A 288 3.71 11.79 9.36
N GLU A 289 2.84 12.78 9.35
CA GLU A 289 3.02 14.05 10.05
C GLU A 289 2.76 13.85 11.55
N TYR A 290 3.59 14.44 12.40
CA TYR A 290 3.42 14.47 13.85
C TYR A 290 3.73 15.87 14.40
N VAL A 291 2.82 16.38 15.23
CA VAL A 291 2.93 17.70 15.85
C VAL A 291 3.53 17.55 17.25
N GLN A 292 4.73 18.08 17.44
CA GLN A 292 5.43 18.09 18.73
C GLN A 292 4.82 19.11 19.71
N ASP A 293 5.15 18.99 20.99
CA ASP A 293 4.58 19.85 22.06
C ASP A 293 4.87 21.35 21.86
N ASP A 294 5.97 21.70 21.19
CA ASP A 294 6.30 23.09 20.86
C ASP A 294 5.63 23.60 19.58
N GLY A 295 4.77 22.78 18.95
CA GLY A 295 4.09 23.05 17.69
C GLY A 295 4.93 22.72 16.46
N THR A 296 6.15 22.21 16.61
CA THR A 296 6.98 21.79 15.47
C THR A 296 6.35 20.58 14.78
N VAL A 297 6.21 20.69 13.46
CA VAL A 297 5.75 19.59 12.61
C VAL A 297 6.96 18.79 12.11
N VAL A 298 6.93 17.48 12.34
CA VAL A 298 7.94 16.53 11.86
C VAL A 298 7.28 15.40 11.07
N THR A 299 8.05 14.74 10.20
CA THR A 299 7.60 13.55 9.49
C THR A 299 8.38 12.31 9.91
N GLY A 300 7.71 11.15 9.93
CA GLY A 300 8.33 9.90 10.34
C GLY A 300 7.36 8.73 10.49
N ALA A 301 7.87 7.61 11.00
CA ALA A 301 7.11 6.41 11.27
C ALA A 301 6.30 6.55 12.58
N TYR A 302 5.27 7.41 12.56
CA TYR A 302 4.45 7.75 13.73
C TYR A 302 3.11 7.00 13.77
N ASP A 303 2.85 6.11 12.82
CA ASP A 303 1.67 5.26 12.77
C ASP A 303 1.96 3.95 12.03
N ALA A 304 0.99 3.04 11.97
CA ALA A 304 1.13 1.68 11.47
C ALA A 304 1.60 1.60 10.01
N VAL A 305 1.14 2.50 9.13
CA VAL A 305 1.46 2.48 7.69
C VAL A 305 2.97 2.51 7.42
N PRO A 306 3.69 3.61 7.74
CA PRO A 306 5.13 3.68 7.49
C PRO A 306 5.96 2.68 8.31
N ARG A 307 5.41 2.16 9.42
CA ARG A 307 6.07 1.14 10.24
C ARG A 307 6.02 -0.22 9.58
N LEU A 308 4.84 -0.64 9.15
CA LEU A 308 4.64 -1.89 8.43
C LEU A 308 5.39 -1.88 7.10
N ASP A 309 5.35 -0.77 6.36
CA ASP A 309 6.08 -0.65 5.11
C ASP A 309 7.59 -0.83 5.31
N ALA A 310 8.17 -0.16 6.30
CA ALA A 310 9.58 -0.31 6.64
C ALA A 310 9.91 -1.74 7.10
N PHE A 311 9.03 -2.38 7.87
CA PHE A 311 9.20 -3.75 8.30
C PHE A 311 9.20 -4.72 7.11
N MET A 312 8.25 -4.60 6.18
CA MET A 312 8.13 -5.46 5.01
C MET A 312 9.24 -5.22 3.97
N GLU A 313 9.81 -4.00 3.90
CA GLU A 313 11.03 -3.75 3.12
C GLU A 313 12.25 -4.51 3.66
N GLU A 314 12.35 -4.70 4.99
CA GLU A 314 13.40 -5.47 5.63
C GLU A 314 13.10 -6.98 5.63
N HIS A 315 11.82 -7.35 5.62
CA HIS A 315 11.28 -8.71 5.69
C HIS A 315 10.29 -9.00 4.55
N PRO A 316 10.76 -9.04 3.28
CA PRO A 316 9.88 -9.28 2.13
C PRO A 316 9.19 -10.66 2.15
N ASP A 317 9.71 -11.63 2.90
CA ASP A 317 9.08 -12.93 3.14
C ASP A 317 8.00 -12.88 4.25
N GLY A 318 7.73 -11.70 4.81
CA GLY A 318 6.65 -11.44 5.77
C GLY A 318 5.30 -11.13 5.12
N CYS A 319 5.25 -10.96 3.79
CA CYS A 319 4.02 -10.70 3.05
C CYS A 319 3.91 -11.60 1.81
N TYR A 320 2.67 -11.94 1.48
CA TYR A 320 2.32 -12.68 0.28
C TYR A 320 2.10 -11.69 -0.87
N LYS A 321 2.86 -11.85 -1.95
CA LYS A 321 2.78 -11.05 -3.18
C LYS A 321 2.85 -9.53 -2.96
N GLY A 322 3.58 -9.10 -1.94
CA GLY A 322 3.73 -7.68 -1.61
C GLY A 322 2.54 -7.08 -0.83
N ALA A 323 1.59 -7.89 -0.35
CA ALA A 323 0.43 -7.42 0.38
C ALA A 323 0.79 -6.49 1.56
N ARG A 324 -0.08 -5.51 1.81
CA ARG A 324 -0.16 -4.73 3.06
C ARG A 324 -1.52 -4.98 3.71
N GLY A 325 -1.95 -4.05 4.57
CA GLY A 325 -3.29 -4.11 5.16
C GLY A 325 -4.36 -3.45 4.29
N ILE A 326 -5.60 -3.60 4.74
CA ILE A 326 -6.76 -2.86 4.23
C ILE A 326 -7.15 -1.76 5.23
N ILE A 327 -7.36 -0.54 4.76
CA ILE A 327 -7.65 0.61 5.62
C ILE A 327 -9.13 0.95 5.50
N ALA A 328 -9.85 0.82 6.61
CA ALA A 328 -11.24 1.21 6.72
C ALA A 328 -11.33 2.72 6.98
N LEU A 329 -11.78 3.49 5.98
CA LEU A 329 -11.90 4.93 6.09
C LEU A 329 -13.34 5.37 6.34
N THR A 330 -13.50 6.24 7.33
CA THR A 330 -14.64 7.15 7.43
C THR A 330 -14.50 8.34 6.50
N GLY A 331 -15.54 9.19 6.44
CA GLY A 331 -15.48 10.49 5.78
C GLY A 331 -15.73 11.68 6.71
N TYR A 332 -16.05 11.45 8.00
CA TYR A 332 -16.15 12.53 8.97
C TYR A 332 -14.79 13.23 9.15
N ASN A 333 -14.78 14.57 9.11
CA ASN A 333 -13.55 15.40 9.02
C ASN A 333 -12.68 15.17 7.77
N GLY A 334 -12.92 14.13 6.95
CA GLY A 334 -12.16 13.76 5.76
C GLY A 334 -11.39 12.45 5.94
N ILE A 335 -10.32 12.25 5.15
CA ILE A 335 -9.55 10.99 5.10
C ILE A 335 -8.06 11.24 5.29
N LEU A 336 -7.33 10.30 5.89
CA LEU A 336 -5.85 10.33 5.99
C LEU A 336 -5.31 11.62 6.64
N GLY A 337 -6.15 12.37 7.37
CA GLY A 337 -5.85 13.64 8.02
C GLY A 337 -6.11 14.86 7.15
N TYR A 338 -6.52 14.67 5.89
CA TYR A 338 -6.92 15.71 4.97
C TYR A 338 -8.40 16.05 5.17
N ARG A 339 -8.73 17.35 5.14
CA ARG A 339 -10.08 17.85 5.39
C ARG A 339 -10.95 17.83 4.13
N THR A 340 -11.27 16.62 3.70
CA THR A 340 -11.90 16.32 2.41
C THR A 340 -13.42 16.18 2.46
N ASP A 341 -14.04 16.20 3.64
CA ASP A 341 -15.50 16.25 3.74
C ASP A 341 -16.04 17.56 3.16
N GLY A 342 -17.17 17.49 2.44
CA GLY A 342 -17.75 18.68 1.81
C GLY A 342 -18.14 19.79 2.77
N THR A 343 -18.35 19.53 4.07
CA THR A 343 -18.68 20.58 5.04
C THR A 343 -17.56 21.59 5.26
N TYR A 344 -16.31 21.27 4.89
CA TYR A 344 -15.19 22.21 4.94
C TYR A 344 -15.25 23.27 3.82
N SER A 345 -16.11 23.08 2.80
CA SER A 345 -16.30 24.06 1.73
C SER A 345 -17.77 24.29 1.44
N LYS A 346 -18.21 25.54 1.54
CA LYS A 346 -19.58 25.91 1.21
C LYS A 346 -19.96 25.55 -0.23
N ASP A 347 -19.00 25.59 -1.14
CA ASP A 347 -19.21 25.30 -2.56
C ASP A 347 -19.27 23.79 -2.86
N HIS A 348 -18.74 22.94 -1.95
CA HIS A 348 -18.72 21.48 -2.12
C HIS A 348 -19.60 20.73 -1.10
N ASN A 349 -20.26 21.42 -0.17
CA ASN A 349 -21.24 20.82 0.72
C ASN A 349 -22.51 20.43 -0.06
N THR A 350 -22.80 19.14 -0.14
CA THR A 350 -23.90 18.59 -0.94
C THR A 350 -25.21 18.57 -0.16
N ASN A 351 -25.14 18.71 1.16
CA ASN A 351 -26.31 19.04 1.99
C ASN A 351 -26.57 20.55 1.98
N SER A 352 -27.10 21.05 0.85
CA SER A 352 -27.28 22.48 0.62
C SER A 352 -28.26 23.18 1.58
N ASP A 353 -29.13 22.42 2.26
CA ASP A 353 -30.10 22.96 3.22
C ASP A 353 -29.45 23.27 4.58
N VAL A 354 -28.33 22.60 4.92
CA VAL A 354 -27.61 22.78 6.18
C VAL A 354 -26.10 22.77 5.92
N TYR A 355 -25.48 23.94 5.99
CA TYR A 355 -24.04 24.03 6.17
C TYR A 355 -23.71 23.77 7.64
N TYR A 356 -23.40 22.51 7.98
CA TYR A 356 -23.04 22.10 9.32
C TYR A 356 -21.53 22.20 9.51
N GLN A 357 -21.09 22.94 10.52
CA GLN A 357 -19.72 22.91 11.03
C GLN A 357 -19.80 22.75 12.54
N ASP A 358 -19.01 21.82 13.08
CA ASP A 358 -18.82 21.76 14.53
C ASP A 358 -17.79 22.81 15.00
N ASP A 359 -17.70 22.98 16.32
CA ASP A 359 -16.84 24.00 16.93
C ASP A 359 -15.36 23.74 16.61
N LEU A 360 -14.92 22.47 16.61
CA LEU A 360 -13.52 22.10 16.32
C LEU A 360 -13.16 22.40 14.86
N GLN A 361 -14.04 22.04 13.92
CA GLN A 361 -13.90 22.38 12.50
C GLN A 361 -13.84 23.90 12.28
N SER A 362 -14.72 24.65 12.96
CA SER A 362 -14.76 26.11 12.86
C SER A 362 -13.49 26.77 13.39
N GLU A 363 -12.99 26.29 14.53
CA GLU A 363 -11.73 26.74 15.11
C GLU A 363 -10.53 26.40 14.23
N TRP A 364 -10.53 25.20 13.63
CA TRP A 364 -9.48 24.78 12.72
C TRP A 364 -9.46 25.66 11.47
N LEU A 365 -10.61 25.92 10.83
CA LEU A 365 -10.71 26.80 9.66
C LEU A 365 -10.26 28.24 9.98
N ALA A 366 -10.58 28.75 11.19
CA ALA A 366 -10.12 30.06 11.62
C ALA A 366 -8.58 30.16 11.76
N LYS A 367 -7.91 29.04 12.07
CA LYS A 367 -6.44 28.93 12.15
C LYS A 367 -5.78 28.68 10.79
N HIS A 368 -6.55 28.26 9.78
CA HIS A 368 -6.07 27.93 8.43
C HIS A 368 -6.80 28.77 7.37
N PRO A 369 -6.61 30.10 7.34
CA PRO A 369 -7.30 30.99 6.40
C PRO A 369 -6.93 30.75 4.92
N ASP A 370 -5.88 30.00 4.66
CA ASP A 370 -5.38 29.56 3.36
C ASP A 370 -5.84 28.15 2.97
N PHE A 371 -6.69 27.51 3.78
CA PHE A 371 -7.29 26.22 3.48
C PHE A 371 -7.92 26.18 2.08
N ASN A 372 -7.62 25.12 1.34
CA ASN A 372 -8.18 24.86 0.03
C ASN A 372 -8.64 23.40 -0.06
N TRP A 373 -9.96 23.21 -0.11
CA TRP A 373 -10.60 21.90 -0.16
C TRP A 373 -10.18 21.07 -1.38
N GLU A 374 -10.12 21.68 -2.57
CA GLU A 374 -9.71 20.97 -3.80
C GLU A 374 -8.27 20.49 -3.70
N LYS A 375 -7.38 21.30 -3.10
CA LYS A 375 -6.00 20.90 -2.86
C LYS A 375 -5.91 19.74 -1.86
N GLU A 376 -6.65 19.79 -0.77
CA GLU A 376 -6.66 18.71 0.23
C GLU A 376 -7.19 17.40 -0.38
N CYS A 377 -8.21 17.45 -1.23
CA CYS A 377 -8.67 16.29 -1.98
C CYS A 377 -7.62 15.76 -2.97
N ALA A 378 -6.90 16.65 -3.67
CA ALA A 378 -5.85 16.26 -4.61
C ALA A 378 -4.65 15.61 -3.88
N ASP A 379 -4.23 16.17 -2.75
CA ASP A 379 -3.14 15.63 -1.94
C ASP A 379 -3.53 14.28 -1.30
N ALA A 380 -4.76 14.18 -0.76
CA ALA A 380 -5.28 12.92 -0.20
C ALA A 380 -5.32 11.80 -1.24
N ARG A 381 -5.74 12.11 -2.47
CA ARG A 381 -5.72 11.18 -3.60
C ARG A 381 -4.29 10.73 -3.92
N ALA A 382 -3.34 11.66 -3.98
CA ALA A 382 -1.95 11.31 -4.26
C ALA A 382 -1.36 10.37 -3.19
N VAL A 383 -1.71 10.59 -1.91
CA VAL A 383 -1.34 9.68 -0.82
C VAL A 383 -2.00 8.31 -1.00
N ALA A 384 -3.31 8.25 -1.24
CA ALA A 384 -4.04 7.00 -1.43
C ALA A 384 -3.49 6.20 -2.63
N ASP A 385 -3.14 6.87 -3.73
CA ASP A 385 -2.54 6.24 -4.90
C ASP A 385 -1.14 5.67 -4.59
N ALA A 386 -0.31 6.39 -3.82
CA ALA A 386 1.00 5.88 -3.38
C ALA A 386 0.85 4.67 -2.44
N MET A 387 -0.11 4.70 -1.52
CA MET A 387 -0.39 3.58 -0.62
C MET A 387 -0.83 2.33 -1.38
N LYS A 388 -1.72 2.47 -2.37
CA LYS A 388 -2.11 1.36 -3.26
C LYS A 388 -0.93 0.81 -4.06
N ALA A 389 -0.04 1.67 -4.54
CA ALA A 389 1.16 1.24 -5.25
C ALA A 389 2.11 0.41 -4.36
N ASP A 390 2.06 0.60 -3.05
CA ASP A 390 2.84 -0.14 -2.05
C ASP A 390 2.12 -1.41 -1.53
N GLY A 391 0.89 -1.68 -2.01
CA GLY A 391 0.11 -2.88 -1.68
C GLY A 391 -0.98 -2.68 -0.63
N TRP A 392 -1.27 -1.45 -0.22
CA TRP A 392 -2.40 -1.14 0.67
C TRP A 392 -3.72 -1.13 -0.07
N GLU A 393 -4.77 -1.59 0.59
CA GLU A 393 -6.15 -1.55 0.11
C GLU A 393 -7.00 -0.61 0.96
N PHE A 394 -8.19 -0.26 0.47
CA PHE A 394 -9.12 0.57 1.21
C PHE A 394 -10.50 -0.08 1.30
N ALA A 395 -11.17 0.13 2.44
CA ALA A 395 -12.54 -0.29 2.71
C ALA A 395 -13.37 0.91 3.19
N SER A 396 -14.69 0.79 3.07
CA SER A 396 -15.59 1.69 3.78
C SER A 396 -15.62 1.34 5.26
N HIS A 397 -15.56 2.35 6.14
CA HIS A 397 -15.90 2.22 7.55
C HIS A 397 -17.18 2.98 7.89
N THR A 398 -18.10 3.07 6.91
CA THR A 398 -19.21 4.04 6.84
C THR A 398 -18.70 5.49 6.75
N TRP A 399 -19.52 6.47 6.37
CA TRP A 399 -19.06 7.87 6.38
C TRP A 399 -18.92 8.42 7.81
N GLY A 400 -19.93 8.17 8.65
CA GLY A 400 -20.05 8.78 9.98
C GLY A 400 -19.73 7.85 11.15
N HIS A 401 -18.94 6.80 10.94
CA HIS A 401 -18.60 5.79 11.96
C HIS A 401 -19.85 5.17 12.62
N LYS A 402 -20.80 4.74 11.79
CA LYS A 402 -22.13 4.27 12.20
C LYS A 402 -22.08 2.82 12.67
N ASN A 403 -22.69 2.56 13.84
CA ASN A 403 -23.08 1.20 14.20
C ASN A 403 -24.16 0.73 13.22
N VAL A 404 -23.78 -0.13 12.29
CA VAL A 404 -24.66 -0.60 11.20
C VAL A 404 -25.79 -1.49 11.69
N GLY A 405 -25.63 -2.15 12.84
CA GLY A 405 -26.68 -2.96 13.46
C GLY A 405 -27.81 -2.09 14.02
N GLU A 406 -27.46 -0.98 14.67
CA GLU A 406 -28.39 -0.08 15.37
C GLU A 406 -28.98 1.03 14.49
N THR A 407 -28.20 1.56 13.55
CA THR A 407 -28.62 2.66 12.67
C THR A 407 -29.79 2.22 11.79
N ASP A 408 -30.85 3.03 11.66
CA ASP A 408 -31.96 2.67 10.79
C ASP A 408 -31.57 2.67 9.31
N TYR A 409 -32.41 2.06 8.47
CA TYR A 409 -32.12 1.87 7.06
C TYR A 409 -31.92 3.19 6.30
N ASP A 410 -32.79 4.18 6.48
CA ASP A 410 -32.72 5.43 5.72
C ASP A 410 -31.49 6.26 6.13
N ASP A 411 -31.16 6.25 7.43
CA ASP A 411 -29.95 6.87 7.95
C ASP A 411 -28.67 6.22 7.40
N LEU A 412 -28.65 4.89 7.31
CA LEU A 412 -27.53 4.13 6.77
C LEU A 412 -27.36 4.36 5.26
N VAL A 413 -28.48 4.45 4.52
CA VAL A 413 -28.47 4.82 3.10
C VAL A 413 -27.80 6.18 2.92
N ARG A 414 -28.28 7.22 3.61
CA ARG A 414 -27.70 8.57 3.52
C ARG A 414 -26.21 8.61 3.88
N ASP A 415 -25.82 7.89 4.93
CA ASP A 415 -24.43 7.82 5.37
C ASP A 415 -23.54 7.17 4.29
N THR A 416 -24.00 6.05 3.72
CA THR A 416 -23.29 5.33 2.66
C THR A 416 -23.18 6.17 1.38
N GLU A 417 -24.24 6.85 0.96
CA GLU A 417 -24.18 7.73 -0.22
C GLU A 417 -23.17 8.86 -0.02
N ARG A 418 -23.10 9.42 1.19
CA ARG A 418 -22.12 10.44 1.53
C ARG A 418 -20.69 9.91 1.51
N TRP A 419 -20.49 8.64 1.89
CA TRP A 419 -19.19 7.97 1.75
C TRP A 419 -18.78 7.86 0.27
N PHE A 420 -19.69 7.44 -0.60
CA PHE A 420 -19.46 7.39 -2.05
C PHE A 420 -19.27 8.77 -2.69
N GLU A 421 -19.79 9.82 -2.07
CA GLU A 421 -19.64 11.18 -2.57
C GLU A 421 -18.28 11.80 -2.23
N TYR A 422 -17.79 11.59 -1.00
CA TYR A 422 -16.59 12.28 -0.51
C TYR A 422 -15.36 11.41 -0.31
N VAL A 423 -15.52 10.10 -0.06
CA VAL A 423 -14.40 9.20 0.22
C VAL A 423 -14.02 8.39 -1.02
N SER A 424 -14.96 7.60 -1.56
CA SER A 424 -14.70 6.72 -2.72
C SER A 424 -14.01 7.42 -3.89
N PRO A 425 -14.38 8.64 -4.30
CA PRO A 425 -13.74 9.28 -5.43
C PRO A 425 -12.26 9.51 -5.19
N LEU A 426 -11.80 9.66 -3.94
CA LEU A 426 -10.39 9.95 -3.58
C LEU A 426 -9.53 8.69 -3.54
N ILE A 427 -10.08 7.57 -3.05
CA ILE A 427 -9.35 6.31 -2.88
C ILE A 427 -9.51 5.33 -4.06
N GLY A 428 -10.59 5.46 -4.83
CA GLY A 428 -11.00 4.51 -5.86
C GLY A 428 -12.20 3.65 -5.45
N GLU A 429 -12.59 2.73 -6.32
CA GLU A 429 -13.63 1.74 -6.03
C GLU A 429 -13.14 0.76 -4.97
N THR A 430 -14.06 0.30 -4.11
CA THR A 430 -13.83 -0.77 -3.15
C THR A 430 -15.09 -1.62 -3.04
N ASP A 431 -14.91 -2.90 -2.81
CA ASP A 431 -15.97 -3.88 -2.53
C ASP A 431 -15.97 -4.35 -1.07
N ALA A 432 -15.17 -3.72 -0.21
CA ALA A 432 -15.07 -4.06 1.20
C ALA A 432 -15.73 -3.01 2.09
N ILE A 433 -16.52 -3.48 3.05
CA ILE A 433 -16.99 -2.71 4.19
C ILE A 433 -16.55 -3.40 5.49
N ILE A 434 -15.80 -2.65 6.28
CA ILE A 434 -15.39 -3.04 7.62
C ILE A 434 -16.34 -2.33 8.57
N PHE A 435 -17.05 -3.05 9.43
CA PHE A 435 -18.12 -2.45 10.22
C PHE A 435 -17.59 -1.68 11.43
N ALA A 436 -17.95 -0.41 11.51
CA ALA A 436 -17.67 0.44 12.66
C ALA A 436 -18.29 -0.13 13.95
N HIS A 437 -17.56 0.03 15.05
CA HIS A 437 -17.86 -0.59 16.36
C HIS A 437 -17.90 -2.13 16.35
N GLY A 438 -17.47 -2.77 15.25
CA GLY A 438 -17.55 -4.21 15.08
C GLY A 438 -18.95 -4.80 14.94
N ALA A 439 -19.98 -3.94 14.88
CA ALA A 439 -21.38 -4.35 14.85
C ALA A 439 -21.74 -5.01 13.51
N ASP A 440 -22.35 -6.20 13.54
CA ASP A 440 -22.80 -6.87 12.33
C ASP A 440 -24.25 -6.47 11.96
N ILE A 441 -24.57 -6.54 10.67
CA ILE A 441 -25.94 -6.35 10.14
C ILE A 441 -26.79 -7.62 10.25
N ALA A 442 -26.18 -8.77 10.52
CA ALA A 442 -26.87 -10.03 10.76
C ALA A 442 -26.01 -11.00 11.59
N SER A 443 -26.64 -11.87 12.37
CA SER A 443 -25.92 -12.86 13.20
C SER A 443 -25.84 -14.26 12.58
N ASN A 444 -26.50 -14.50 11.44
CA ASN A 444 -26.63 -15.83 10.82
C ASN A 444 -26.41 -15.78 9.30
N GLY A 445 -25.34 -15.11 8.87
CA GLY A 445 -25.05 -14.85 7.46
C GLY A 445 -26.00 -13.83 6.83
N TYR A 446 -25.72 -13.48 5.58
CA TYR A 446 -26.45 -12.45 4.85
C TYR A 446 -27.41 -13.03 3.82
N THR A 447 -28.63 -12.52 3.84
CA THR A 447 -29.76 -12.98 3.03
C THR A 447 -30.51 -11.80 2.43
N SER A 448 -31.16 -12.03 1.29
CA SER A 448 -31.82 -10.97 0.53
C SER A 448 -33.10 -10.41 1.14
N ASP A 449 -33.58 -10.96 2.25
CA ASP A 449 -34.64 -10.37 3.07
C ASP A 449 -34.12 -9.31 4.06
N ASN A 450 -32.80 -9.19 4.25
CA ASN A 450 -32.17 -8.10 4.99
C ASN A 450 -31.95 -6.88 4.07
N ALA A 451 -32.79 -5.86 4.22
CA ALA A 451 -32.74 -4.64 3.41
C ALA A 451 -31.38 -3.91 3.49
N LYS A 452 -30.70 -3.92 4.65
CA LYS A 452 -29.37 -3.28 4.78
C LYS A 452 -28.32 -4.02 3.97
N TYR A 453 -28.34 -5.35 4.02
CA TYR A 453 -27.45 -6.19 3.20
C TYR A 453 -27.72 -5.98 1.71
N GLU A 454 -28.97 -6.07 1.26
CA GLU A 454 -29.32 -5.84 -0.16
C GLU A 454 -28.88 -4.47 -0.65
N TYR A 455 -29.02 -3.44 0.19
CA TYR A 455 -28.53 -2.11 -0.14
C TYR A 455 -27.00 -2.08 -0.27
N PHE A 456 -26.25 -2.60 0.71
CA PHE A 456 -24.78 -2.67 0.60
C PHE A 456 -24.31 -3.48 -0.60
N LYS A 457 -24.93 -4.63 -0.85
CA LYS A 457 -24.68 -5.45 -2.03
C LYS A 457 -24.94 -4.68 -3.33
N SER A 458 -26.02 -3.90 -3.38
CA SER A 458 -26.33 -3.03 -4.53
C SER A 458 -25.30 -1.91 -4.76
N LYS A 459 -24.50 -1.59 -3.74
CA LYS A 459 -23.38 -0.64 -3.82
C LYS A 459 -22.05 -1.29 -4.20
N GLY A 460 -22.05 -2.60 -4.44
CA GLY A 460 -20.86 -3.35 -4.84
C GLY A 460 -20.04 -3.89 -3.67
N PHE A 461 -20.54 -3.78 -2.43
CA PHE A 461 -19.89 -4.44 -1.30
C PHE A 461 -20.13 -5.95 -1.35
N ASP A 462 -19.04 -6.70 -1.26
CA ASP A 462 -18.96 -8.15 -1.35
C ASP A 462 -18.15 -8.75 -0.18
N ILE A 463 -17.38 -7.93 0.52
CA ILE A 463 -16.55 -8.28 1.66
C ILE A 463 -17.06 -7.53 2.89
N TYR A 464 -17.38 -8.28 3.96
CA TYR A 464 -17.95 -7.74 5.18
C TYR A 464 -17.16 -8.22 6.40
N CYS A 465 -16.70 -7.28 7.23
CA CYS A 465 -15.85 -7.61 8.38
C CYS A 465 -16.40 -7.03 9.70
N PRO A 466 -17.10 -7.82 10.53
CA PRO A 466 -17.43 -7.46 11.91
C PRO A 466 -16.27 -7.74 12.89
N VAL A 467 -16.50 -7.53 14.18
CA VAL A 467 -15.61 -8.00 15.26
C VAL A 467 -16.30 -9.10 16.04
N ASP A 468 -15.65 -10.25 16.19
CA ASP A 468 -16.10 -11.36 17.04
C ASP A 468 -15.01 -11.90 17.97
N SER A 469 -13.77 -11.41 17.82
CA SER A 469 -12.59 -11.77 18.62
C SER A 469 -12.22 -13.27 18.58
N GLU A 470 -12.81 -14.04 17.68
CA GLU A 470 -12.51 -15.46 17.52
C GLU A 470 -11.35 -15.67 16.53
N PRO A 471 -10.50 -16.72 16.70
CA PRO A 471 -9.34 -16.92 15.85
C PRO A 471 -9.64 -17.06 14.35
N TYR A 472 -10.72 -17.78 14.01
CA TYR A 472 -11.05 -18.19 12.64
C TYR A 472 -12.56 -18.14 12.39
N THR A 473 -13.02 -17.03 11.81
CA THR A 473 -14.43 -16.77 11.50
C THR A 473 -14.60 -16.27 10.08
N THR A 474 -14.08 -17.05 9.13
CA THR A 474 -14.23 -16.78 7.70
C THR A 474 -15.36 -17.63 7.10
N THR A 475 -16.26 -16.99 6.35
CA THR A 475 -17.26 -17.66 5.52
C THR A 475 -17.19 -17.12 4.11
N VAL A 476 -16.91 -17.99 3.13
CA VAL A 476 -16.97 -17.65 1.71
C VAL A 476 -18.21 -18.31 1.10
N THR A 477 -19.07 -17.51 0.49
CA THR A 477 -20.25 -17.97 -0.27
C THR A 477 -20.12 -17.55 -1.73
N SER A 478 -21.06 -17.96 -2.58
CA SER A 478 -21.13 -17.45 -3.96
C SER A 478 -21.40 -15.95 -4.06
N GLU A 479 -21.91 -15.35 -2.98
CA GLU A 479 -22.37 -13.96 -2.96
C GLU A 479 -21.44 -13.04 -2.17
N TYR A 480 -20.76 -13.51 -1.13
CA TYR A 480 -19.94 -12.65 -0.27
C TYR A 480 -18.84 -13.41 0.45
N LEU A 481 -17.83 -12.67 0.90
CA LEU A 481 -16.93 -13.05 1.98
C LEU A 481 -17.33 -12.34 3.26
N HIS A 482 -17.45 -13.11 4.34
CA HIS A 482 -17.56 -12.63 5.71
C HIS A 482 -16.31 -13.05 6.45
N GLN A 483 -15.68 -12.14 7.18
CA GLN A 483 -14.54 -12.46 8.02
C GLN A 483 -14.56 -11.64 9.30
N GLY A 484 -14.76 -12.31 10.44
CA GLY A 484 -14.62 -11.68 11.74
C GLY A 484 -13.18 -11.31 12.07
N ARG A 485 -13.04 -10.29 12.90
CA ARG A 485 -11.76 -9.68 13.25
C ARG A 485 -11.47 -9.75 14.74
N ARG A 486 -10.17 -9.75 15.07
CA ARG A 486 -9.62 -9.77 16.42
C ARG A 486 -8.98 -8.42 16.75
N ASP A 487 -9.50 -7.78 17.78
CA ASP A 487 -8.99 -6.56 18.37
C ASP A 487 -7.61 -6.82 18.98
N LEU A 488 -6.58 -6.08 18.54
CA LEU A 488 -5.27 -6.05 19.17
C LEU A 488 -5.05 -4.70 19.86
N ASP A 489 -6.02 -4.31 20.66
CA ASP A 489 -6.10 -3.02 21.35
C ASP A 489 -5.58 -3.07 22.80
N GLY A 490 -5.58 -1.92 23.48
CA GLY A 490 -5.11 -1.82 24.86
C GLY A 490 -5.90 -2.69 25.84
N TYR A 491 -7.22 -2.85 25.64
CA TYR A 491 -8.06 -3.72 26.44
C TYR A 491 -7.67 -5.19 26.24
N ARG A 492 -7.52 -5.65 25.00
CA ARG A 492 -7.09 -7.01 24.68
C ARG A 492 -5.72 -7.31 25.26
N ILE A 493 -4.73 -6.47 24.94
CA ILE A 493 -3.33 -6.70 25.30
C ILE A 493 -3.21 -6.74 26.83
N TYR A 494 -3.85 -5.83 27.56
CA TYR A 494 -3.83 -5.85 29.02
C TYR A 494 -4.49 -7.11 29.61
N ASN A 495 -5.70 -7.46 29.17
CA ASN A 495 -6.41 -8.61 29.72
C ASN A 495 -5.69 -9.93 29.41
N ASP A 496 -5.15 -10.06 28.21
CA ASP A 496 -4.37 -11.23 27.82
C ASP A 496 -3.05 -11.32 28.60
N ALA A 497 -2.41 -10.19 28.93
CA ALA A 497 -1.18 -10.17 29.73
C ALA A 497 -1.38 -10.70 31.16
N ILE A 498 -2.58 -10.60 31.72
CA ILE A 498 -2.91 -11.04 33.08
C ILE A 498 -3.77 -12.31 33.12
N SER A 499 -4.23 -12.81 31.97
CA SER A 499 -5.10 -13.98 31.86
C SER A 499 -4.30 -15.28 31.93
N GLU A 500 -4.89 -16.32 32.56
CA GLU A 500 -4.37 -17.69 32.47
C GLU A 500 -4.67 -18.34 31.11
N ASN A 501 -5.65 -17.82 30.37
CA ASN A 501 -6.02 -18.27 29.02
C ASN A 501 -6.14 -17.04 28.08
N PRO A 502 -5.01 -16.48 27.61
CA PRO A 502 -5.02 -15.30 26.75
C PRO A 502 -5.64 -15.62 25.38
N MET A 503 -6.46 -14.71 24.86
CA MET A 503 -7.19 -14.93 23.60
C MET A 503 -6.30 -14.78 22.36
N ALA A 504 -5.19 -14.03 22.45
CA ALA A 504 -4.21 -13.81 21.39
C ALA A 504 -2.90 -14.60 21.56
N ALA A 505 -2.88 -15.61 22.44
CA ALA A 505 -1.67 -16.38 22.77
C ALA A 505 -1.04 -17.12 21.55
N ASP A 506 -1.83 -17.40 20.52
CA ASP A 506 -1.37 -17.94 19.24
C ASP A 506 -0.56 -16.91 18.43
N LEU A 507 -0.92 -15.63 18.53
CA LEU A 507 -0.32 -14.51 17.80
C LEU A 507 0.95 -13.99 18.49
N PHE A 508 0.89 -13.71 19.79
CA PHE A 508 2.00 -13.12 20.56
C PHE A 508 1.86 -13.39 22.07
N ASP A 509 2.88 -13.03 22.86
CA ASP A 509 2.83 -13.07 24.32
C ASP A 509 2.53 -11.68 24.87
N ALA A 510 1.26 -11.45 25.21
CA ALA A 510 0.76 -10.17 25.72
C ALA A 510 1.57 -9.62 26.91
N SER A 511 2.08 -10.51 27.79
CA SER A 511 2.87 -10.12 28.96
C SER A 511 4.26 -9.56 28.62
N LYS A 512 4.75 -9.81 27.41
CA LYS A 512 6.04 -9.31 26.91
C LYS A 512 5.91 -8.04 26.08
N VAL A 513 4.76 -7.84 25.43
CA VAL A 513 4.55 -6.71 24.50
C VAL A 513 3.83 -5.52 25.14
N LEU A 514 3.09 -5.73 26.24
CA LEU A 514 2.36 -4.67 26.95
C LEU A 514 3.29 -3.50 27.27
N ASP A 515 2.93 -2.29 26.82
CA ASP A 515 3.76 -1.10 27.02
C ASP A 515 3.90 -0.80 28.53
N PRO A 516 5.12 -0.74 29.08
CA PRO A 516 5.34 -0.40 30.49
C PRO A 516 4.87 1.01 30.87
N ASP A 517 4.71 1.92 29.91
CA ASP A 517 4.21 3.29 30.12
C ASP A 517 2.66 3.37 30.06
N ARG A 518 1.97 2.27 29.72
CA ARG A 518 0.50 2.20 29.77
C ARG A 518 0.02 2.20 31.22
N PRO A 519 -0.91 3.11 31.62
CA PRO A 519 -1.50 3.06 32.94
C PRO A 519 -2.34 1.78 33.13
N LEU A 520 -2.18 1.14 34.29
CA LEU A 520 -2.89 -0.09 34.64
C LEU A 520 -3.72 0.11 35.93
N PRO A 521 -4.89 -0.55 36.07
CA PRO A 521 -5.52 -1.42 35.07
C PRO A 521 -6.13 -0.63 33.90
N VAL A 522 -6.18 -1.24 32.71
CA VAL A 522 -6.98 -0.70 31.60
C VAL A 522 -8.48 -0.81 31.97
N PRO A 523 -9.31 0.23 31.75
CA PRO A 523 -10.74 0.19 32.06
C PRO A 523 -11.52 -0.88 31.28
N ASP A 524 -12.54 -1.47 31.90
CA ASP A 524 -13.45 -2.43 31.24
C ASP A 524 -14.34 -1.77 30.18
N LEU A 525 -14.62 -2.49 29.08
CA LEU A 525 -15.48 -2.07 27.95
C LEU A 525 -16.97 -1.91 28.31
#